data_AF-U5WQC2-F1
#
_entry.id   AF-U5WQC2-F1
#
_cell.length_a   1.000
_cell.length_b   1.000
_cell.length_c   1.000
_cell.angle_alpha   90.00
_cell.angle_beta   90.00
_cell.angle_gamma   90.00
#
_symmetry.space_group_name_H-M   'P 1'
#
loop_
_entity.id
_entity.type
_entity.pdbx_description
1 polymer ?
#
loop_
_entity_poly.entity_id
_entity_poly.type
_entity_poly.pdbx_seq_one_letter_code
_entity_poly.pdbx_strand_id
1 'polypeptide(L)'
;MAAVGIESAAIHPAVDAAATPAGPPVMSTGDSGTASVTPAVVTGAPIPAAPAVSGPAVAAGPLPAYGADLRPPVVAPPAVPSIPAGPVSGAAVAPSVSSSPSAGGPLVSPVERSAASIASGQTANSSAMTGASAVSAATGATVGVVTTRAVEQQRLQRIVDAVARQESRLSWAAGLRDDGSTTLLVTDLAGGWIPPHVRLTANVTLLEPTARRRDASVVDLLGAVVTAAAHEPNAYVAEPGPDAPALTGDRAARSAAPKVDELGPTLVEAVRRRDGLPRIAQAIAAPAVRRTGVLENETKMLRDRIAAIQESVLDAYPNQDLSAVGDWMLMAAIDALIDGHEYLANYHMAWYAVICRRGGSSGFAA
;
A
#
# COMPACT_ATOMS: atom_id res chain seq x y z
N MET A 1 19.29 -68.88 32.63
CA MET A 1 18.39 -69.84 31.97
C MET A 1 17.82 -69.10 30.77
N ALA A 2 18.58 -69.05 29.66
CA ALA A 2 18.38 -69.87 28.44
C ALA A 2 17.07 -69.48 27.70
N ALA A 3 17.01 -69.20 26.39
CA ALA A 3 17.97 -69.26 25.29
C ALA A 3 17.28 -68.77 23.98
N VAL A 4 18.06 -68.19 23.05
CA VAL A 4 17.97 -68.31 21.56
C VAL A 4 16.81 -67.54 20.86
N GLY A 5 16.97 -66.63 19.89
CA GLY A 5 18.12 -66.14 19.11
C GLY A 5 18.30 -66.88 17.78
N ILE A 6 17.78 -66.38 16.64
CA ILE A 6 18.40 -66.60 15.30
C ILE A 6 18.17 -65.38 14.40
N GLU A 7 19.29 -64.71 14.15
CA GLU A 7 19.64 -63.75 13.11
C GLU A 7 20.03 -64.52 11.83
N SER A 8 19.76 -63.98 10.63
CA SER A 8 20.36 -64.50 9.40
C SER A 8 20.90 -63.36 8.53
N ALA A 9 22.23 -63.28 8.51
CA ALA A 9 23.11 -62.57 7.57
C ALA A 9 23.03 -63.23 6.16
N ALA A 10 23.67 -62.80 5.06
CA ALA A 10 24.65 -61.81 4.63
C ALA A 10 24.42 -61.65 3.08
N ILE A 11 24.99 -60.75 2.27
CA ILE A 11 26.41 -60.61 1.87
C ILE A 11 26.50 -59.36 0.96
N HIS A 12 27.46 -58.47 1.25
CA HIS A 12 28.01 -57.46 0.33
C HIS A 12 29.10 -58.08 -0.56
N PRO A 13 29.48 -57.41 -1.66
CA PRO A 13 30.88 -56.97 -1.66
C PRO A 13 31.05 -55.50 -2.02
N ALA A 14 32.02 -54.89 -1.34
CA ALA A 14 32.64 -53.62 -1.67
C ALA A 14 33.94 -53.89 -2.46
N VAL A 15 34.30 -53.01 -3.39
CA VAL A 15 35.72 -52.66 -3.68
C VAL A 15 35.80 -51.19 -4.09
N ASP A 16 36.75 -50.51 -3.44
CA ASP A 16 37.29 -49.17 -3.66
C ASP A 16 37.68 -48.81 -5.11
N ALA A 17 37.68 -47.50 -5.43
CA ALA A 17 38.91 -46.78 -5.78
C ALA A 17 38.62 -45.30 -6.15
N ALA A 18 39.51 -44.43 -5.68
CA ALA A 18 39.44 -42.98 -5.70
C ALA A 18 40.07 -42.31 -6.94
N ALA A 19 39.47 -41.16 -7.32
CA ALA A 19 40.05 -39.84 -7.60
C ALA A 19 41.21 -39.57 -8.61
N THR A 20 40.90 -38.64 -9.54
CA THR A 20 41.69 -37.50 -10.14
C THR A 20 42.59 -37.73 -11.40
N PRO A 21 43.03 -36.67 -12.15
CA PRO A 21 42.54 -36.38 -13.52
C PRO A 21 43.66 -36.30 -14.61
N ALA A 22 43.28 -36.24 -15.89
CA ALA A 22 44.16 -35.86 -17.03
C ALA A 22 43.25 -35.35 -18.17
N GLY A 23 43.41 -34.19 -18.81
CA GLY A 23 44.55 -33.68 -19.58
C GLY A 23 44.13 -33.61 -21.07
N PRO A 24 44.33 -32.51 -21.84
CA PRO A 24 43.66 -32.28 -23.12
C PRO A 24 44.31 -33.04 -24.29
N PRO A 25 43.59 -33.30 -25.40
CA PRO A 25 44.16 -34.02 -26.54
C PRO A 25 44.98 -33.12 -27.48
N VAL A 26 46.12 -33.65 -27.92
CA VAL A 26 47.03 -33.10 -28.94
C VAL A 26 46.88 -33.93 -30.24
N MET A 27 46.99 -33.25 -31.38
CA MET A 27 46.90 -33.78 -32.75
C MET A 27 47.90 -34.89 -33.11
N SER A 28 47.53 -35.73 -34.09
CA SER A 28 48.48 -36.27 -35.08
C SER A 28 47.84 -36.48 -36.46
N THR A 29 48.37 -35.69 -37.39
CA THR A 29 48.72 -35.92 -38.82
C THR A 29 48.27 -37.18 -39.55
N GLY A 30 47.70 -36.94 -40.74
CA GLY A 30 47.75 -37.80 -41.92
C GLY A 30 47.75 -36.92 -43.19
N ASP A 31 48.82 -37.03 -43.98
CA ASP A 31 49.23 -36.22 -45.12
C ASP A 31 48.68 -36.75 -46.46
N SER A 32 48.38 -35.84 -47.41
CA SER A 32 48.72 -35.91 -48.86
C SER A 32 47.72 -35.12 -49.72
N GLY A 33 48.21 -34.11 -50.46
CA GLY A 33 47.50 -33.62 -51.66
C GLY A 33 47.64 -32.14 -52.05
N THR A 34 48.84 -31.73 -52.45
CA THR A 34 49.17 -30.74 -53.52
C THR A 34 48.19 -29.58 -53.84
N ALA A 35 48.62 -28.33 -53.59
CA ALA A 35 48.81 -27.28 -54.61
C ALA A 35 49.22 -25.95 -53.95
N SER A 36 50.41 -25.46 -54.32
CA SER A 36 50.96 -24.16 -53.95
C SER A 36 50.41 -23.05 -54.85
N VAL A 37 49.88 -21.96 -54.28
CA VAL A 37 49.81 -20.65 -54.94
C VAL A 37 50.14 -19.54 -53.92
N THR A 38 51.02 -18.65 -54.37
CA THR A 38 51.65 -17.49 -53.73
C THR A 38 50.68 -16.43 -53.15
N PRO A 39 51.11 -15.60 -52.17
CA PRO A 39 50.29 -14.51 -51.64
C PRO A 39 50.38 -13.27 -52.54
N ALA A 40 49.21 -12.75 -52.95
CA ALA A 40 49.10 -11.45 -53.61
C ALA A 40 48.72 -10.37 -52.59
N VAL A 41 49.61 -9.40 -52.43
CA VAL A 41 49.37 -8.11 -51.77
C VAL A 41 48.41 -7.29 -52.64
N VAL A 42 47.27 -6.87 -52.08
CA VAL A 42 46.46 -5.79 -52.66
C VAL A 42 46.28 -4.71 -51.60
N THR A 43 46.98 -3.60 -51.82
CA THR A 43 46.73 -2.29 -51.24
C THR A 43 45.43 -1.71 -51.81
N GLY A 44 44.44 -1.46 -50.95
CA GLY A 44 43.18 -0.78 -51.29
C GLY A 44 42.96 0.43 -50.40
N ALA A 45 42.71 1.58 -51.03
CA ALA A 45 42.64 2.94 -50.49
C ALA A 45 41.35 3.24 -49.68
N PRO A 46 41.25 4.39 -48.98
CA PRO A 46 40.31 4.61 -47.89
C PRO A 46 38.89 4.96 -48.34
N ILE A 47 37.93 4.66 -47.45
CA ILE A 47 36.48 4.88 -47.60
C ILE A 47 36.14 6.36 -47.30
N PRO A 48 35.31 7.04 -48.10
CA PRO A 48 34.96 8.45 -47.87
C PRO A 48 33.89 8.63 -46.79
N ALA A 49 34.03 9.75 -46.06
CA ALA A 49 33.12 10.22 -45.01
C ALA A 49 31.81 10.79 -45.57
N ALA A 50 30.72 10.61 -44.82
CA ALA A 50 29.40 11.20 -45.08
C ALA A 50 29.35 12.71 -44.76
N PRO A 51 28.45 13.48 -45.40
CA PRO A 51 28.45 14.94 -45.29
C PRO A 51 27.83 15.43 -43.97
N ALA A 52 28.50 16.39 -43.34
CA ALA A 52 27.97 17.17 -42.24
C ALA A 52 26.98 18.22 -42.77
N VAL A 53 25.80 18.29 -42.15
CA VAL A 53 24.81 19.33 -42.37
C VAL A 53 25.22 20.57 -41.59
N SER A 54 25.47 21.66 -42.30
CA SER A 54 25.72 22.99 -41.76
C SER A 54 24.44 23.59 -41.17
N GLY A 55 24.46 23.87 -39.86
CA GLY A 55 23.53 24.79 -39.19
C GLY A 55 24.23 26.12 -38.88
N PRO A 56 23.53 27.27 -38.89
CA PRO A 56 24.17 28.58 -38.78
C PRO A 56 24.69 28.87 -37.36
N ALA A 57 25.85 29.50 -37.32
CA ALA A 57 26.54 30.00 -36.13
C ALA A 57 25.78 31.16 -35.47
N VAL A 58 25.67 31.11 -34.14
CA VAL A 58 25.31 32.28 -33.31
C VAL A 58 26.48 32.57 -32.38
N ALA A 59 26.85 33.85 -32.37
CA ALA A 59 28.10 34.39 -31.84
C ALA A 59 28.31 34.16 -30.34
N ALA A 60 29.58 33.87 -30.00
CA ALA A 60 30.09 33.87 -28.64
C ALA A 60 29.98 35.27 -28.02
N GLY A 61 29.19 35.39 -26.96
CA GLY A 61 29.15 36.58 -26.11
C GLY A 61 30.40 36.68 -25.22
N PRO A 62 30.82 37.90 -24.83
CA PRO A 62 32.06 38.12 -24.10
C PRO A 62 31.98 37.61 -22.65
N LEU A 63 33.10 37.03 -22.21
CA LEU A 63 33.34 36.53 -20.85
C LEU A 63 33.14 37.63 -19.80
N PRO A 64 32.49 37.36 -18.64
CA PRO A 64 32.35 38.33 -17.58
C PRO A 64 33.69 38.59 -16.88
N ALA A 65 33.99 39.88 -16.71
CA ALA A 65 35.18 40.39 -16.07
C ALA A 65 35.21 40.09 -14.56
N TYR A 66 36.41 39.80 -14.09
CA TYR A 66 36.80 39.67 -12.69
C TYR A 66 36.51 40.98 -11.93
N GLY A 67 35.76 40.90 -10.83
CA GLY A 67 35.62 41.98 -9.84
C GLY A 67 34.37 42.87 -9.99
N ALA A 68 33.26 42.44 -9.40
CA ALA A 68 32.15 43.32 -9.05
C ALA A 68 31.58 42.93 -7.67
N ASP A 69 32.05 43.68 -6.67
CA ASP A 69 31.46 44.08 -5.40
C ASP A 69 30.32 43.23 -4.78
N LEU A 70 30.61 42.66 -3.61
CA LEU A 70 29.66 42.05 -2.70
C LEU A 70 28.90 43.13 -1.92
N ARG A 71 27.75 43.58 -2.44
CA ARG A 71 26.72 44.24 -1.63
C ARG A 71 25.43 43.44 -1.66
N PRO A 72 24.91 42.99 -0.50
CA PRO A 72 23.66 42.25 -0.46
C PRO A 72 22.47 43.19 -0.80
N PRO A 73 21.47 42.73 -1.56
CA PRO A 73 20.23 43.48 -1.71
C PRO A 73 19.45 43.44 -0.38
N VAL A 74 19.00 44.60 0.08
CA VAL A 74 18.05 44.74 1.20
C VAL A 74 16.71 44.13 0.78
N VAL A 75 16.25 43.12 1.52
CA VAL A 75 14.91 42.53 1.40
C VAL A 75 13.96 43.34 2.29
N ALA A 76 12.89 43.88 1.70
CA ALA A 76 11.80 44.52 2.45
C ALA A 76 10.87 43.45 3.08
N PRO A 77 10.38 43.66 4.31
CA PRO A 77 9.52 42.68 4.98
C PRO A 77 8.07 42.69 4.42
N PRO A 78 7.37 41.54 4.44
CA PRO A 78 5.96 41.46 4.04
C PRO A 78 5.04 42.06 5.13
N ALA A 79 4.00 42.78 4.69
CA ALA A 79 2.94 43.31 5.53
C ALA A 79 1.81 42.28 5.73
N VAL A 80 1.24 42.25 6.94
CA VAL A 80 0.03 41.50 7.33
C VAL A 80 -0.94 42.44 8.09
N PRO A 81 -2.22 42.10 8.29
CA PRO A 81 -3.36 42.58 7.52
C PRO A 81 -4.27 43.57 8.30
N SER A 82 -5.08 44.36 7.59
CA SER A 82 -6.08 45.25 8.20
C SER A 82 -7.48 44.61 8.23
N ILE A 83 -8.07 44.50 9.42
CA ILE A 83 -9.48 44.18 9.67
C ILE A 83 -10.25 45.50 9.85
N PRO A 84 -11.40 45.73 9.19
CA PRO A 84 -12.28 46.84 9.55
C PRO A 84 -13.25 46.44 10.67
N ALA A 85 -13.41 47.36 11.62
CA ALA A 85 -14.26 47.28 12.80
C ALA A 85 -15.56 48.11 12.65
N GLY A 86 -16.65 47.59 13.24
CA GLY A 86 -17.76 48.36 13.84
C GLY A 86 -19.15 48.26 13.16
N PRO A 87 -20.28 48.56 13.87
CA PRO A 87 -20.41 48.97 15.27
C PRO A 87 -21.35 48.10 16.15
N VAL A 88 -21.48 48.52 17.41
CA VAL A 88 -22.02 47.81 18.58
C VAL A 88 -23.38 48.36 19.03
N SER A 89 -24.04 47.64 19.96
CA SER A 89 -25.14 47.98 20.91
C SER A 89 -26.50 47.33 20.62
N GLY A 90 -27.15 46.63 21.55
CA GLY A 90 -26.80 46.35 22.95
C GLY A 90 -27.86 45.49 23.69
N ALA A 91 -27.42 44.98 24.85
CA ALA A 91 -28.17 44.49 26.03
C ALA A 91 -29.09 43.25 25.90
N ALA A 92 -29.27 42.37 26.89
CA ALA A 92 -28.57 42.03 28.14
C ALA A 92 -29.27 40.77 28.76
N VAL A 93 -28.62 40.16 29.76
CA VAL A 93 -29.16 39.27 30.82
C VAL A 93 -29.31 37.78 30.45
N ALA A 94 -28.97 36.75 31.23
CA ALA A 94 -28.01 36.42 32.31
C ALA A 94 -28.15 34.87 32.53
N PRO A 95 -27.23 34.19 33.24
CA PRO A 95 -26.96 32.75 33.07
C PRO A 95 -27.49 31.84 34.20
N SER A 96 -27.43 30.51 34.01
CA SER A 96 -26.98 29.46 34.97
C SER A 96 -27.16 28.07 34.31
N VAL A 97 -26.14 27.26 34.02
CA VAL A 97 -25.25 26.38 34.82
C VAL A 97 -25.90 25.31 35.73
N SER A 98 -25.33 24.11 35.58
CA SER A 98 -25.64 22.77 36.09
C SER A 98 -25.88 22.60 37.60
N SER A 99 -26.55 21.50 37.98
CA SER A 99 -25.97 20.39 38.79
C SER A 99 -27.04 19.35 39.21
N SER A 100 -26.67 18.07 39.24
CA SER A 100 -27.40 16.96 39.91
C SER A 100 -27.41 17.11 41.45
N PRO A 101 -28.25 16.36 42.19
CA PRO A 101 -27.73 15.19 42.90
C PRO A 101 -28.69 14.00 43.11
N SER A 102 -28.11 12.94 43.70
CA SER A 102 -28.65 11.63 44.09
C SER A 102 -29.28 11.62 45.51
N ALA A 103 -30.23 10.70 45.78
CA ALA A 103 -30.30 9.76 46.93
C ALA A 103 -31.73 9.44 47.47
N GLY A 104 -32.03 8.13 47.65
CA GLY A 104 -32.81 7.57 48.78
C GLY A 104 -34.34 7.34 48.64
N GLY A 105 -34.81 6.07 48.79
CA GLY A 105 -36.24 5.64 48.84
C GLY A 105 -36.95 5.93 50.19
N PRO A 106 -37.99 5.18 50.68
CA PRO A 106 -38.63 3.93 50.18
C PRO A 106 -40.20 3.83 50.34
N LEU A 107 -40.80 2.68 49.91
CA LEU A 107 -42.16 2.12 50.21
C LEU A 107 -43.37 2.92 49.65
N VAL A 108 -44.51 2.40 49.16
CA VAL A 108 -45.36 1.22 49.39
C VAL A 108 -46.35 1.10 48.19
N SER A 109 -46.81 -0.11 47.84
CA SER A 109 -48.01 -0.30 47.00
C SER A 109 -49.31 -0.04 47.77
N PRO A 110 -50.45 0.14 47.07
CA PRO A 110 -51.41 -0.97 47.11
C PRO A 110 -51.99 -1.35 45.76
N VAL A 111 -52.48 -2.59 45.75
CA VAL A 111 -53.28 -3.24 44.71
C VAL A 111 -54.76 -2.86 44.92
N GLU A 112 -55.51 -2.62 43.85
CA GLU A 112 -56.96 -2.92 43.72
C GLU A 112 -57.19 -3.22 42.23
N ARG A 113 -57.46 -4.46 41.79
CA ARG A 113 -58.67 -5.31 41.86
C ARG A 113 -59.94 -4.71 41.23
N SER A 114 -60.23 -5.24 40.04
CA SER A 114 -61.54 -5.61 39.49
C SER A 114 -62.62 -4.55 39.26
N ALA A 115 -63.02 -4.39 37.99
CA ALA A 115 -64.35 -4.81 37.52
C ALA A 115 -64.43 -4.73 35.99
N ALA A 116 -64.53 -5.88 35.34
CA ALA A 116 -65.15 -5.98 34.02
C ALA A 116 -66.65 -5.72 34.18
N SER A 117 -67.20 -4.76 33.45
CA SER A 117 -68.64 -4.68 33.20
C SER A 117 -68.87 -4.71 31.70
N ILE A 118 -69.63 -5.74 31.31
CA ILE A 118 -70.21 -5.90 29.98
C ILE A 118 -71.44 -5.00 29.95
N ALA A 119 -71.49 -4.07 29.00
CA ALA A 119 -72.72 -3.39 28.62
C ALA A 119 -72.79 -3.29 27.10
N SER A 120 -73.65 -4.14 26.53
CA SER A 120 -74.12 -4.06 25.15
C SER A 120 -75.03 -2.84 25.00
N GLY A 121 -74.75 -1.98 24.01
CA GLY A 121 -75.58 -0.84 23.65
C GLY A 121 -75.19 -0.28 22.29
N GLN A 122 -76.12 -0.34 21.34
CA GLN A 122 -75.97 -0.05 19.92
C GLN A 122 -75.66 1.41 19.55
N THR A 123 -75.02 1.53 18.38
CA THR A 123 -75.10 2.60 17.36
C THR A 123 -74.71 4.03 17.73
N ALA A 124 -73.52 4.44 17.25
CA ALA A 124 -73.34 5.69 16.50
C ALA A 124 -72.03 5.65 15.71
N ASN A 125 -72.12 5.90 14.41
CA ASN A 125 -70.98 6.10 13.54
C ASN A 125 -70.22 7.36 13.98
N SER A 126 -68.94 7.22 14.32
CA SER A 126 -67.93 8.27 14.21
C SER A 126 -66.54 7.64 14.26
N SER A 127 -66.02 7.40 13.06
CA SER A 127 -64.62 7.49 12.65
C SER A 127 -63.58 7.34 13.76
N ALA A 128 -63.11 6.10 13.96
CA ALA A 128 -61.80 5.86 14.53
C ALA A 128 -60.73 6.48 13.61
N MET A 129 -60.12 7.58 14.04
CA MET A 129 -58.88 8.13 13.46
C MET A 129 -57.95 8.56 14.58
N THR A 130 -57.49 7.60 15.37
CA THR A 130 -56.43 7.78 16.38
C THR A 130 -55.52 6.56 16.41
N GLY A 131 -55.07 6.13 15.22
CA GLY A 131 -54.10 5.04 15.06
C GLY A 131 -53.11 5.20 13.90
N ALA A 132 -53.21 6.26 13.08
CA ALA A 132 -52.38 6.40 11.89
C ALA A 132 -50.95 6.91 12.16
N SER A 133 -50.73 7.66 13.26
CA SER A 133 -49.44 8.30 13.53
C SER A 133 -48.33 7.33 13.97
N ALA A 134 -48.68 6.18 14.56
CA ALA A 134 -47.69 5.17 14.94
C ALA A 134 -47.21 4.33 13.75
N VAL A 135 -48.06 4.10 12.75
CA VAL A 135 -47.70 3.35 11.53
C VAL A 135 -46.87 4.20 10.58
N SER A 136 -47.14 5.51 10.48
CA SER A 136 -46.34 6.44 9.67
C SER A 136 -44.94 6.70 10.23
N ALA A 137 -44.77 6.68 11.56
CA ALA A 137 -43.44 6.78 12.18
C ALA A 137 -42.60 5.52 11.92
N ALA A 138 -43.21 4.33 11.98
CA ALA A 138 -42.54 3.07 11.68
C ALA A 138 -42.12 2.97 10.20
N THR A 139 -42.95 3.43 9.26
CA THR A 139 -42.60 3.43 7.83
C THR A 139 -41.59 4.52 7.46
N GLY A 140 -41.68 5.72 8.07
CA GLY A 140 -40.68 6.78 7.87
C GLY A 140 -39.29 6.40 8.41
N ALA A 141 -39.24 5.72 9.56
CA ALA A 141 -37.99 5.23 10.14
C ALA A 141 -37.34 4.11 9.30
N THR A 142 -38.12 3.15 8.79
CA THR A 142 -37.58 2.09 7.93
C THR A 142 -37.11 2.62 6.58
N VAL A 143 -37.85 3.55 5.97
CA VAL A 143 -37.42 4.23 4.74
C VAL A 143 -36.14 5.04 4.98
N GLY A 144 -36.05 5.79 6.09
CA GLY A 144 -34.84 6.54 6.46
C GLY A 144 -33.60 5.63 6.61
N VAL A 145 -33.72 4.51 7.32
CA VAL A 145 -32.61 3.55 7.48
C VAL A 145 -32.17 2.93 6.15
N VAL A 146 -33.11 2.58 5.27
CA VAL A 146 -32.79 2.06 3.93
C VAL A 146 -32.05 3.11 3.10
N THR A 147 -32.48 4.37 3.13
CA THR A 147 -31.79 5.45 2.39
C THR A 147 -30.38 5.70 2.91
N THR A 148 -30.18 5.71 4.24
CA THR A 148 -28.84 5.88 4.83
C THR A 148 -27.91 4.74 4.43
N ARG A 149 -28.38 3.48 4.52
CA ARG A 149 -27.58 2.31 4.12
C ARG A 149 -27.22 2.33 2.64
N ALA A 150 -28.14 2.75 1.78
CA ALA A 150 -27.86 2.88 0.34
C ALA A 150 -26.80 3.95 0.05
N VAL A 151 -26.87 5.10 0.73
CA VAL A 151 -25.88 6.18 0.62
C VAL A 151 -24.50 5.73 1.11
N GLU A 152 -24.44 5.01 2.24
CA GLU A 152 -23.20 4.44 2.77
C GLU A 152 -22.59 3.41 1.81
N GLN A 153 -23.41 2.51 1.28
CA GLN A 153 -22.96 1.53 0.28
C GLN A 153 -22.38 2.24 -0.95
N GLN A 154 -23.04 3.27 -1.47
CA GLN A 154 -22.56 4.04 -2.62
C GLN A 154 -21.29 4.83 -2.28
N ARG A 155 -21.14 5.34 -1.05
CA ARG A 155 -19.89 5.97 -0.59
C ARG A 155 -18.73 4.95 -0.59
N LEU A 156 -18.94 3.76 -0.05
CA LEU A 156 -17.92 2.70 -0.04
C LEU A 156 -17.56 2.25 -1.46
N GLN A 157 -18.56 2.09 -2.33
CA GLN A 157 -18.32 1.73 -3.73
C GLN A 157 -17.44 2.78 -4.43
N ARG A 158 -17.72 4.08 -4.23
CA ARG A 158 -16.89 5.15 -4.81
C ARG A 158 -15.44 5.13 -4.30
N ILE A 159 -15.22 4.73 -3.05
CA ILE A 159 -13.87 4.55 -2.49
C ILE A 159 -13.15 3.40 -3.19
N VAL A 160 -13.82 2.25 -3.33
CA VAL A 160 -13.29 1.07 -4.01
C VAL A 160 -13.00 1.39 -5.48
N ASP A 161 -13.94 2.01 -6.20
CA ASP A 161 -13.77 2.39 -7.59
C ASP A 161 -12.60 3.37 -7.78
N ALA A 162 -12.35 4.27 -6.82
CA ALA A 162 -11.25 5.22 -6.91
C ALA A 162 -9.87 4.55 -6.85
N VAL A 163 -9.72 3.45 -6.12
CA VAL A 163 -8.47 2.68 -6.08
C VAL A 163 -8.39 1.64 -7.19
N ALA A 164 -9.52 1.01 -7.53
CA ALA A 164 -9.61 0.05 -8.63
C ALA A 164 -9.36 0.71 -10.00
N ARG A 165 -9.71 2.00 -10.18
CA ARG A 165 -9.31 2.76 -11.38
C ARG A 165 -7.80 2.91 -11.54
N GLN A 166 -7.06 2.96 -10.43
CA GLN A 166 -5.61 3.10 -10.46
C GLN A 166 -4.93 1.76 -10.68
N GLU A 167 -5.49 0.68 -10.13
CA GLU A 167 -5.01 -0.69 -10.33
C GLU A 167 -6.19 -1.66 -10.35
N SER A 168 -6.70 -1.95 -11.56
CA SER A 168 -7.86 -2.83 -11.75
C SER A 168 -7.51 -4.31 -11.71
N ARG A 169 -6.22 -4.67 -11.84
CA ARG A 169 -5.79 -6.08 -11.81
C ARG A 169 -5.94 -6.74 -10.45
N LEU A 170 -6.15 -5.95 -9.39
CA LEU A 170 -6.25 -6.43 -8.02
C LEU A 170 -7.69 -6.48 -7.52
N SER A 171 -7.96 -7.42 -6.61
CA SER A 171 -9.17 -7.36 -5.79
C SER A 171 -9.06 -6.23 -4.78
N TRP A 172 -10.13 -5.47 -4.61
CA TRP A 172 -10.24 -4.41 -3.60
C TRP A 172 -11.51 -4.58 -2.79
N ALA A 173 -11.47 -4.21 -1.52
CA ALA A 173 -12.69 -4.05 -0.74
C ALA A 173 -12.57 -2.91 0.27
N ALA A 174 -13.68 -2.23 0.51
CA ALA A 174 -13.83 -1.24 1.56
C ALA A 174 -15.02 -1.56 2.45
N GLY A 175 -14.86 -1.41 3.76
CA GLY A 175 -15.90 -1.72 4.73
C GLY A 175 -16.00 -0.70 5.84
N LEU A 176 -17.21 -0.43 6.30
CA LEU A 176 -17.47 0.40 7.48
C LEU A 176 -17.49 -0.48 8.73
N ARG A 177 -16.65 -0.16 9.72
CA ARG A 177 -16.65 -0.83 11.02
C ARG A 177 -17.93 -0.56 11.81
N ASP A 178 -18.13 -1.33 12.87
CA ASP A 178 -19.24 -1.21 13.82
C ASP A 178 -19.27 0.12 14.59
N ASP A 179 -18.12 0.79 14.70
CA ASP A 179 -18.02 2.16 15.21
C ASP A 179 -18.70 3.23 14.32
N GLY A 180 -19.13 2.87 13.10
CA GLY A 180 -19.83 3.74 12.17
C GLY A 180 -18.97 4.85 11.55
N SER A 181 -17.66 4.90 11.81
CA SER A 181 -16.78 5.97 11.35
C SER A 181 -15.51 5.47 10.65
N THR A 182 -14.98 4.32 11.07
CA THR A 182 -13.77 3.75 10.52
C THR A 182 -14.08 3.03 9.21
N THR A 183 -13.66 3.63 8.10
CA THR A 183 -13.71 3.02 6.78
C THR A 183 -12.39 2.28 6.52
N LEU A 184 -12.42 0.95 6.56
CA LEU A 184 -11.27 0.11 6.23
C LEU A 184 -11.16 -0.08 4.72
N LEU A 185 -9.95 -0.01 4.17
CA LEU A 185 -9.64 -0.37 2.78
C LEU A 185 -8.61 -1.49 2.74
N VAL A 186 -8.85 -2.51 1.92
CA VAL A 186 -7.98 -3.69 1.80
C VAL A 186 -7.81 -4.14 0.34
N THR A 187 -6.65 -4.75 0.08
CA THR A 187 -6.41 -5.63 -1.07
C THR A 187 -5.73 -6.91 -0.55
N ASP A 188 -5.99 -8.03 -1.22
CA ASP A 188 -5.44 -9.33 -0.87
C ASP A 188 -4.06 -9.60 -1.48
N LEU A 189 -3.52 -8.68 -2.28
CA LEU A 189 -2.18 -8.77 -2.90
C LEU A 189 -1.10 -9.27 -1.92
N ALA A 190 -1.09 -8.74 -0.71
CA ALA A 190 -0.15 -9.18 0.33
C ALA A 190 -0.70 -8.97 1.74
N GLY A 191 -1.90 -9.53 2.00
CA GLY A 191 -2.49 -9.56 3.33
C GLY A 191 -2.88 -8.19 3.90
N GLY A 192 -3.18 -7.22 3.04
CA GLY A 192 -3.58 -5.85 3.42
C GLY A 192 -2.58 -4.75 3.08
N TRP A 193 -1.39 -5.08 2.57
CA TRP A 193 -0.46 -4.07 2.07
C TRP A 193 -1.00 -3.39 0.80
N ILE A 194 -0.89 -2.06 0.74
CA ILE A 194 -1.30 -1.26 -0.42
C ILE A 194 -0.05 -0.84 -1.20
N PRO A 195 0.05 -1.18 -2.51
CA PRO A 195 1.14 -0.76 -3.39
C PRO A 195 1.41 0.75 -3.39
N PRO A 196 2.66 1.18 -3.64
CA PRO A 196 3.04 2.60 -3.58
C PRO A 196 2.43 3.46 -4.69
N HIS A 197 2.11 2.89 -5.86
CA HIS A 197 1.51 3.63 -6.97
C HIS A 197 0.03 3.95 -6.75
N VAL A 198 -0.63 3.26 -5.82
CA VAL A 198 -2.05 3.47 -5.52
C VAL A 198 -2.18 4.58 -4.47
N ARG A 199 -2.81 5.68 -4.89
CA ARG A 199 -3.18 6.81 -4.04
C ARG A 199 -4.48 6.54 -3.31
N LEU A 200 -4.55 6.98 -2.06
CA LEU A 200 -5.65 6.70 -1.15
C LEU A 200 -6.62 7.87 -1.01
N THR A 201 -7.90 7.56 -0.88
CA THR A 201 -8.94 8.54 -0.60
C THR A 201 -8.86 9.05 0.83
N ALA A 202 -9.40 10.23 1.10
CA ALA A 202 -9.44 10.77 2.47
C ALA A 202 -10.22 9.85 3.43
N ASN A 203 -9.80 9.81 4.69
CA ASN A 203 -10.49 9.12 5.78
C ASN A 203 -10.61 7.58 5.65
N VAL A 204 -9.73 6.95 4.88
CA VAL A 204 -9.57 5.48 4.91
C VAL A 204 -8.53 5.07 5.95
N THR A 205 -8.77 3.92 6.55
CA THR A 205 -7.84 3.24 7.46
C THR A 205 -7.37 1.96 6.79
N LEU A 206 -6.10 1.61 6.99
CA LEU A 206 -5.52 0.38 6.46
C LEU A 206 -5.44 -0.68 7.56
N LEU A 207 -5.32 -1.94 7.15
CA LEU A 207 -4.97 -3.00 8.07
C LEU A 207 -3.58 -2.76 8.67
N GLU A 208 -3.41 -3.09 9.93
CA GLU A 208 -2.09 -3.10 10.54
C GLU A 208 -1.21 -4.20 9.92
N PRO A 209 0.11 -3.98 9.80
CA PRO A 209 1.05 -5.01 9.38
C PRO A 209 1.00 -6.20 10.35
N THR A 210 0.44 -7.32 9.90
CA THR A 210 0.32 -8.56 10.69
C THR A 210 0.26 -9.75 9.76
N ALA A 211 0.81 -10.89 10.19
CA ALA A 211 0.79 -12.10 9.39
C ALA A 211 -0.67 -12.61 9.25
N ARG A 212 -1.15 -12.69 8.02
CA ARG A 212 -2.48 -13.21 7.68
C ARG A 212 -2.37 -14.45 6.80
N ARG A 213 -3.46 -15.21 6.64
CA ARG A 213 -3.51 -16.35 5.69
C ARG A 213 -3.23 -15.88 4.26
N ARG A 214 -2.70 -16.78 3.41
CA ARG A 214 -2.25 -16.42 2.04
C ARG A 214 -3.43 -16.38 1.08
N ASP A 215 -4.35 -17.28 1.32
CA ASP A 215 -5.62 -17.51 0.64
C ASP A 215 -6.78 -16.76 1.33
N ALA A 216 -6.49 -15.70 2.09
CA ALA A 216 -7.54 -14.82 2.62
C ALA A 216 -8.01 -13.88 1.52
N SER A 217 -9.29 -13.94 1.17
CA SER A 217 -9.90 -13.02 0.22
C SER A 217 -10.01 -11.60 0.79
N VAL A 218 -10.27 -10.61 -0.07
CA VAL A 218 -10.56 -9.24 0.39
C VAL A 218 -11.72 -9.16 1.39
N VAL A 219 -12.71 -10.05 1.29
CA VAL A 219 -13.85 -10.12 2.23
C VAL A 219 -13.38 -10.67 3.58
N ASP A 220 -12.54 -11.71 3.59
CA ASP A 220 -11.95 -12.25 4.83
C ASP A 220 -11.07 -11.20 5.53
N LEU A 221 -10.35 -10.38 4.75
CA LEU A 221 -9.48 -9.32 5.26
C LEU A 221 -10.27 -8.14 5.86
N LEU A 222 -11.48 -7.86 5.38
CA LEU A 222 -12.35 -6.85 6.01
C LEU A 222 -12.74 -7.26 7.43
N GLY A 223 -12.99 -8.54 7.68
CA GLY A 223 -13.47 -9.03 8.98
C GLY A 223 -14.86 -8.48 9.33
N ALA A 224 -15.08 -8.15 10.61
CA ALA A 224 -16.38 -7.62 11.06
C ALA A 224 -16.61 -6.18 10.57
N VAL A 225 -17.56 -6.02 9.63
CA VAL A 225 -18.00 -4.74 9.05
C VAL A 225 -19.52 -4.74 8.89
N VAL A 226 -20.14 -3.55 9.00
CA VAL A 226 -21.61 -3.37 8.93
C VAL A 226 -22.10 -3.24 7.48
N THR A 227 -21.25 -2.65 6.63
CA THR A 227 -21.50 -2.38 5.21
C THR A 227 -20.18 -2.55 4.47
N ALA A 228 -20.20 -3.16 3.28
CA ALA A 228 -19.00 -3.44 2.50
C ALA A 228 -19.25 -3.30 1.00
N ALA A 229 -18.25 -2.80 0.30
CA ALA A 229 -18.17 -2.80 -1.16
C ALA A 229 -16.90 -3.52 -1.58
N ALA A 230 -16.94 -4.21 -2.72
CA ALA A 230 -15.81 -4.94 -3.26
C ALA A 230 -15.72 -4.75 -4.77
N HIS A 231 -14.52 -4.95 -5.29
CA HIS A 231 -14.19 -4.95 -6.70
C HIS A 231 -13.41 -6.21 -7.01
N GLU A 232 -13.88 -6.93 -8.02
CA GLU A 232 -13.25 -8.13 -8.54
C GLU A 232 -12.12 -7.77 -9.53
N PRO A 233 -11.04 -8.58 -9.60
CA PRO A 233 -9.93 -8.33 -10.51
C PRO A 233 -10.38 -8.19 -11.96
N ASN A 234 -9.87 -7.17 -12.64
CA ASN A 234 -10.14 -6.81 -14.03
C ASN A 234 -11.61 -6.47 -14.33
N ALA A 235 -12.45 -6.28 -13.30
CA ALA A 235 -13.80 -5.79 -13.52
C ALA A 235 -13.74 -4.36 -14.09
N TYR A 236 -14.72 -4.02 -14.92
CA TYR A 236 -14.80 -2.69 -15.48
C TYR A 236 -15.10 -1.67 -14.37
N VAL A 237 -14.34 -0.56 -14.37
CA VAL A 237 -14.60 0.58 -13.49
C VAL A 237 -14.94 1.78 -14.36
N ALA A 238 -16.09 2.41 -14.09
CA ALA A 238 -16.50 3.61 -14.80
C ALA A 238 -15.53 4.77 -14.57
N GLU A 239 -15.44 5.68 -15.54
CA GLU A 239 -14.67 6.93 -15.42
C GLU A 239 -15.08 7.74 -14.17
N PRO A 240 -14.15 8.49 -13.55
CA PRO A 240 -14.44 9.24 -12.35
C PRO A 240 -15.47 10.34 -12.64
N GLY A 241 -16.60 10.27 -11.94
CA GLY A 241 -17.61 11.33 -11.92
C GLY A 241 -17.19 12.55 -11.08
N PRO A 242 -18.00 13.62 -11.07
CA PRO A 242 -17.76 14.82 -10.25
C PRO A 242 -17.84 14.54 -8.74
N ASP A 243 -18.43 13.42 -8.35
CA ASP A 243 -18.59 12.93 -6.98
C ASP A 243 -17.51 11.92 -6.57
N ALA A 244 -16.47 11.74 -7.41
CA ALA A 244 -15.32 10.91 -7.09
C ALA A 244 -14.55 11.45 -5.86
N PRO A 245 -14.17 10.59 -4.91
CA PRO A 245 -13.47 11.01 -3.70
C PRO A 245 -12.06 11.51 -4.01
N ALA A 246 -11.63 12.56 -3.32
CA ALA A 246 -10.29 13.12 -3.47
C ALA A 246 -9.21 12.17 -2.91
N LEU A 247 -8.12 12.00 -3.66
CA LEU A 247 -6.99 11.09 -3.37
C LEU A 247 -5.92 11.73 -2.46
N THR A 248 -6.35 12.20 -1.28
CA THR A 248 -5.51 12.96 -0.33
C THR A 248 -5.17 12.20 0.96
N GLY A 249 -5.59 10.94 1.09
CA GLY A 249 -5.52 10.18 2.34
C GLY A 249 -4.21 9.45 2.62
N ASP A 250 -3.28 9.39 1.66
CA ASP A 250 -2.06 8.56 1.75
C ASP A 250 -1.26 8.77 3.04
N ARG A 251 -1.00 10.03 3.40
CA ARG A 251 -0.21 10.35 4.59
C ARG A 251 -0.89 9.84 5.85
N ALA A 252 -2.19 10.12 6.03
CA ALA A 252 -2.91 9.73 7.24
C ALA A 252 -3.01 8.20 7.34
N ALA A 253 -3.39 7.54 6.25
CA ALA A 253 -3.61 6.10 6.22
C ALA A 253 -2.32 5.29 6.43
N ARG A 254 -1.21 5.70 5.79
CA ARG A 254 0.06 4.96 5.83
C ARG A 254 0.91 5.28 7.07
N SER A 255 0.73 6.45 7.69
CA SER A 255 1.44 6.82 8.94
C SER A 255 0.94 6.07 10.18
N ALA A 256 -0.20 5.38 10.09
CA ALA A 256 -0.73 4.57 11.18
C ALA A 256 0.05 3.26 11.41
N ALA A 257 0.94 2.88 10.49
CA ALA A 257 1.76 1.67 10.66
C ALA A 257 2.67 1.78 11.90
N PRO A 258 2.85 0.68 12.66
CA PRO A 258 3.77 0.64 13.79
C PRO A 258 5.17 1.12 13.41
N LYS A 259 5.82 1.84 14.32
CA LYS A 259 7.18 2.32 14.10
C LYS A 259 8.15 1.14 14.13
N VAL A 260 9.00 1.06 13.11
CA VAL A 260 10.11 0.11 13.04
C VAL A 260 11.29 0.68 13.83
N ASP A 261 11.80 -0.10 14.77
CA ASP A 261 12.98 0.27 15.55
C ASP A 261 14.20 0.37 14.64
N GLU A 262 14.97 1.44 14.85
CA GLU A 262 16.17 1.75 14.06
C GLU A 262 15.95 1.58 12.55
N LEU A 263 14.89 2.21 12.00
CA LEU A 263 14.47 2.08 10.59
C LEU A 263 15.63 2.06 9.59
N GLY A 264 16.59 2.98 9.76
CA GLY A 264 17.77 3.09 8.89
C GLY A 264 18.64 1.82 8.90
N PRO A 265 19.27 1.47 10.04
CA PRO A 265 20.01 0.21 10.18
C PRO A 265 19.21 -1.03 9.76
N THR A 266 17.94 -1.12 10.17
CA THR A 266 17.05 -2.25 9.84
C THR A 266 16.84 -2.38 8.34
N LEU A 267 16.63 -1.28 7.62
CA LEU A 267 16.48 -1.28 6.15
C LEU A 267 17.78 -1.69 5.45
N VAL A 268 18.91 -1.10 5.84
CA VAL A 268 20.21 -1.44 5.23
C VAL A 268 20.54 -2.92 5.42
N GLU A 269 20.28 -3.46 6.60
CA GLU A 269 20.50 -4.86 6.90
C GLU A 269 19.54 -5.79 6.13
N ALA A 270 18.26 -5.41 6.02
CA ALA A 270 17.28 -6.14 5.23
C ALA A 270 17.67 -6.23 3.75
N VAL A 271 18.10 -5.10 3.17
CA VAL A 271 18.60 -5.04 1.79
C VAL A 271 19.85 -5.90 1.63
N ARG A 272 20.83 -5.77 2.54
CA ARG A 272 22.10 -6.52 2.48
C ARG A 272 21.91 -8.04 2.53
N ARG A 273 20.93 -8.54 3.29
CA ARG A 273 20.63 -9.98 3.42
C ARG A 273 19.79 -10.53 2.27
N ARG A 274 19.24 -9.67 1.42
CA ARG A 274 18.28 -10.09 0.40
C ARG A 274 18.98 -10.50 -0.89
N ASP A 275 19.14 -11.81 -1.05
CA ASP A 275 19.60 -12.41 -2.30
C ASP A 275 18.53 -12.21 -3.39
N GLY A 276 18.90 -11.57 -4.50
CA GLY A 276 17.99 -11.29 -5.63
C GLY A 276 17.57 -9.82 -5.81
N LEU A 277 17.82 -8.96 -4.81
CA LEU A 277 17.55 -7.53 -4.95
C LEU A 277 18.43 -6.92 -6.06
N PRO A 278 17.90 -6.07 -6.96
CA PRO A 278 18.71 -5.47 -8.00
C PRO A 278 19.87 -4.64 -7.42
N ARG A 279 21.03 -4.72 -8.07
CA ARG A 279 22.28 -4.09 -7.60
C ARG A 279 22.14 -2.60 -7.28
N ILE A 280 21.24 -1.90 -7.97
CA ILE A 280 20.97 -0.48 -7.70
C ILE A 280 20.41 -0.26 -6.29
N ALA A 281 19.48 -1.09 -5.84
CA ALA A 281 18.90 -0.99 -4.49
C ALA A 281 19.96 -1.26 -3.42
N GLN A 282 20.85 -2.24 -3.65
CA GLN A 282 22.00 -2.52 -2.77
C GLN A 282 22.95 -1.31 -2.67
N ALA A 283 23.21 -0.62 -3.79
CA ALA A 283 24.13 0.51 -3.85
C ALA A 283 23.59 1.75 -3.10
N ILE A 284 22.29 2.03 -3.23
CA ILE A 284 21.72 3.31 -2.76
C ILE A 284 21.01 3.24 -1.41
N ALA A 285 20.75 2.05 -0.86
CA ALA A 285 20.07 1.90 0.44
C ALA A 285 20.79 2.65 1.57
N ALA A 286 22.11 2.45 1.72
CA ALA A 286 22.88 3.13 2.77
C ALA A 286 22.98 4.66 2.53
N PRO A 287 23.28 5.16 1.32
CA PRO A 287 23.20 6.59 1.01
C PRO A 287 21.84 7.24 1.30
N ALA A 288 20.74 6.58 0.92
CA ALA A 288 19.38 7.07 1.16
C ALA A 288 19.08 7.20 2.67
N VAL A 289 19.44 6.19 3.46
CA VAL A 289 19.29 6.21 4.93
C VAL A 289 20.12 7.30 5.58
N ARG A 290 21.37 7.49 5.13
CA ARG A 290 22.26 8.53 5.68
C ARG A 290 21.94 9.94 5.18
N ARG A 291 20.99 10.08 4.24
CA ARG A 291 20.63 11.34 3.58
C ARG A 291 21.84 12.04 2.96
N THR A 292 22.78 11.26 2.42
CA THR A 292 24.00 11.80 1.78
C THR A 292 23.78 12.21 0.32
N GLY A 293 22.56 12.04 -0.20
CA GLY A 293 22.21 12.24 -1.60
C GLY A 293 22.37 10.96 -2.42
N VAL A 294 21.49 10.79 -3.42
CA VAL A 294 21.51 9.74 -4.43
C VAL A 294 21.45 10.44 -5.79
N LEU A 295 22.20 9.95 -6.78
CA LEU A 295 22.25 10.60 -8.08
C LEU A 295 20.92 10.40 -8.83
N GLU A 296 20.51 11.38 -9.65
CA GLU A 296 19.23 11.31 -10.39
C GLU A 296 19.15 10.07 -11.32
N ASN A 297 20.27 9.68 -11.92
CA ASN A 297 20.34 8.48 -12.75
C ASN A 297 20.12 7.20 -11.92
N GLU A 298 20.65 7.14 -10.70
CA GLU A 298 20.47 6.03 -9.76
C GLU A 298 19.02 5.96 -9.28
N THR A 299 18.42 7.10 -8.93
CA THR A 299 17.00 7.20 -8.58
C THR A 299 16.11 6.74 -9.74
N LYS A 300 16.41 7.16 -10.97
CA LYS A 300 15.71 6.68 -12.16
C LYS A 300 15.83 5.16 -12.33
N MET A 301 17.05 4.62 -12.20
CA MET A 301 17.27 3.17 -12.29
C MET A 301 16.51 2.39 -11.21
N LEU A 302 16.39 2.92 -9.99
CA LEU A 302 15.57 2.32 -8.94
C LEU A 302 14.10 2.30 -9.35
N ARG A 303 13.55 3.44 -9.79
CA ARG A 303 12.14 3.57 -10.19
C ARG A 303 11.78 2.69 -11.38
N ASP A 304 12.69 2.54 -12.36
CA ASP A 304 12.52 1.61 -13.47
C ASP A 304 12.45 0.15 -12.96
N ARG A 305 13.23 -0.21 -11.93
CA ARG A 305 13.17 -1.54 -11.30
C ARG A 305 11.90 -1.74 -10.47
N ILE A 306 11.41 -0.70 -9.80
CA ILE A 306 10.13 -0.72 -9.10
C ILE A 306 8.98 -0.96 -10.08
N ALA A 307 8.97 -0.26 -11.22
CA ALA A 307 7.96 -0.46 -12.26
C ALA A 307 8.01 -1.88 -12.85
N ALA A 308 9.21 -2.42 -13.10
CA ALA A 308 9.37 -3.77 -13.61
C ALA A 308 8.88 -4.85 -12.64
N ILE A 309 9.17 -4.71 -11.33
CA ILE A 309 8.69 -5.69 -10.34
C ILE A 309 7.20 -5.55 -10.09
N GLN A 310 6.67 -4.32 -10.09
CA GLN A 310 5.24 -4.04 -10.03
C GLN A 310 4.52 -4.81 -11.14
N GLU A 311 4.94 -4.65 -12.40
CA GLU A 311 4.31 -5.31 -13.54
C GLU A 311 4.38 -6.83 -13.41
N SER A 312 5.57 -7.36 -13.11
CA SER A 312 5.76 -8.81 -12.93
C SER A 312 4.90 -9.40 -11.81
N VAL A 313 4.70 -8.68 -10.70
CA VAL A 313 3.88 -9.14 -9.57
C VAL A 313 2.40 -9.10 -9.93
N LEU A 314 1.96 -8.04 -10.59
CA LEU A 314 0.56 -7.85 -10.94
C LEU A 314 0.10 -8.79 -12.07
N ASP A 315 0.99 -9.13 -13.01
CA ASP A 315 0.71 -10.13 -14.04
C ASP A 315 0.64 -11.56 -13.50
N ALA A 316 1.35 -11.83 -12.40
CA ALA A 316 1.32 -13.12 -11.72
C ALA A 316 0.11 -13.27 -10.77
N TYR A 317 -0.60 -12.18 -10.46
CA TYR A 317 -1.73 -12.19 -9.53
C TYR A 317 -2.87 -13.09 -10.04
N PRO A 318 -3.50 -13.93 -9.19
CA PRO A 318 -3.39 -14.02 -7.73
C PRO A 318 -2.33 -15.01 -7.21
N ASN A 319 -1.45 -15.53 -8.07
CA ASN A 319 -0.42 -16.53 -7.76
C ASN A 319 0.99 -15.92 -7.63
N GLN A 320 1.08 -14.64 -7.24
CA GLN A 320 2.32 -13.91 -7.12
C GLN A 320 3.28 -14.50 -6.07
N ASP A 321 4.58 -14.42 -6.34
CA ASP A 321 5.60 -14.77 -5.37
C ASP A 321 5.73 -13.67 -4.30
N LEU A 322 5.55 -14.04 -3.03
CA LEU A 322 5.71 -13.11 -1.91
C LEU A 322 7.16 -12.62 -1.75
N SER A 323 8.15 -13.34 -2.28
CA SER A 323 9.52 -12.83 -2.32
C SER A 323 9.61 -11.61 -3.24
N ALA A 324 9.03 -11.68 -4.44
CA ALA A 324 8.99 -10.53 -5.35
C ALA A 324 8.23 -9.35 -4.73
N VAL A 325 7.12 -9.61 -4.02
CA VAL A 325 6.41 -8.55 -3.27
C VAL A 325 7.30 -7.94 -2.18
N GLY A 326 8.05 -8.75 -1.44
CA GLY A 326 9.01 -8.27 -0.43
C GLY A 326 10.11 -7.38 -1.03
N ASP A 327 10.63 -7.76 -2.20
CA ASP A 327 11.63 -6.96 -2.91
C ASP A 327 11.04 -5.62 -3.36
N TRP A 328 9.78 -5.62 -3.82
CA TRP A 328 9.04 -4.42 -4.15
C TRP A 328 8.87 -3.50 -2.94
N MET A 329 8.52 -4.04 -1.76
CA MET A 329 8.42 -3.28 -0.52
C MET A 329 9.75 -2.63 -0.13
N LEU A 330 10.86 -3.35 -0.21
CA LEU A 330 12.18 -2.78 0.12
C LEU A 330 12.56 -1.65 -0.82
N MET A 331 12.37 -1.83 -2.14
CA MET A 331 12.67 -0.78 -3.11
C MET A 331 11.76 0.44 -2.92
N ALA A 332 10.47 0.24 -2.61
CA ALA A 332 9.54 1.32 -2.28
C ALA A 332 9.96 2.06 -0.99
N ALA A 333 10.50 1.35 0.00
CA ALA A 333 11.02 1.97 1.22
C ALA A 333 12.25 2.85 0.93
N ILE A 334 13.16 2.39 0.06
CA ILE A 334 14.33 3.17 -0.37
C ILE A 334 13.88 4.42 -1.15
N ASP A 335 12.98 4.28 -2.12
CA ASP A 335 12.46 5.41 -2.92
C ASP A 335 11.78 6.45 -2.03
N ALA A 336 10.97 6.00 -1.05
CA ALA A 336 10.37 6.88 -0.05
C ALA A 336 11.41 7.64 0.79
N LEU A 337 12.55 7.03 1.14
CA LEU A 337 13.62 7.73 1.86
C LEU A 337 14.33 8.77 0.98
N ILE A 338 14.52 8.48 -0.32
CA ILE A 338 15.08 9.44 -1.28
C ILE A 338 14.20 10.69 -1.35
N ASP A 339 12.87 10.52 -1.36
CA ASP A 339 11.90 11.63 -1.35
C ASP A 339 11.68 12.26 0.04
N GLY A 340 12.40 11.81 1.08
CA GLY A 340 12.29 12.34 2.45
C GLY A 340 10.99 11.95 3.17
N HIS A 341 10.30 10.91 2.70
CA HIS A 341 9.05 10.40 3.26
C HIS A 341 9.30 9.24 4.25
N GLU A 342 9.87 9.57 5.42
CA GLU A 342 10.23 8.57 6.45
C GLU A 342 9.03 7.73 6.93
N TYR A 343 7.83 8.33 7.04
CA TYR A 343 6.60 7.60 7.41
C TYR A 343 6.23 6.51 6.38
N LEU A 344 6.49 6.76 5.10
CA LEU A 344 6.18 5.83 4.01
C LEU A 344 7.23 4.73 3.94
N ALA A 345 8.50 5.06 4.14
CA ALA A 345 9.56 4.08 4.31
C ALA A 345 9.27 3.15 5.51
N ASN A 346 8.83 3.71 6.64
CA ASN A 346 8.39 2.95 7.80
C ASN A 346 7.23 2.00 7.46
N TYR A 347 6.20 2.49 6.75
CA TYR A 347 5.07 1.68 6.29
C TYR A 347 5.53 0.46 5.48
N HIS A 348 6.36 0.65 4.46
CA HIS A 348 6.85 -0.44 3.62
C HIS A 348 7.74 -1.42 4.39
N MET A 349 8.59 -0.92 5.29
CA MET A 349 9.44 -1.77 6.13
C MET A 349 8.65 -2.60 7.14
N ALA A 350 7.61 -2.03 7.76
CA ALA A 350 6.75 -2.76 8.69
C ALA A 350 6.03 -3.92 8.00
N TRP A 351 5.53 -3.71 6.78
CA TRP A 351 4.93 -4.77 5.97
C TRP A 351 5.95 -5.80 5.47
N TYR A 352 7.15 -5.37 5.05
CA TYR A 352 8.23 -6.27 4.67
C TYR A 352 8.60 -7.25 5.79
N ALA A 353 8.72 -6.75 7.03
CA ALA A 353 9.06 -7.56 8.19
C ALA A 353 8.04 -8.68 8.43
N VAL A 354 6.75 -8.42 8.19
CA VAL A 354 5.67 -9.39 8.32
C VAL A 354 5.76 -10.48 7.24
N ILE A 355 6.00 -10.10 5.99
CA ILE A 355 6.09 -11.06 4.88
C ILE A 355 7.32 -11.97 5.02
N CYS A 356 8.47 -11.41 5.40
CA CYS A 356 9.72 -12.16 5.51
C CYS A 356 9.71 -13.17 6.65
N ARG A 357 9.10 -12.83 7.80
CA ARG A 357 8.90 -13.79 8.92
C ARG A 357 8.07 -15.02 8.52
N ARG A 358 7.29 -14.92 7.44
CA ARG A 358 6.46 -16.01 6.94
C ARG A 358 7.14 -16.87 5.88
N GLY A 359 8.11 -16.31 5.16
CA GLY A 359 8.94 -17.03 4.19
C GLY A 359 10.13 -17.76 4.83
N GLY A 360 10.58 -17.30 6.00
CA GLY A 360 11.65 -17.93 6.77
C GLY A 360 11.13 -18.56 8.06
N SER A 361 11.14 -19.89 8.15
CA SER A 361 11.23 -20.57 9.43
C SER A 361 12.60 -20.29 10.06
N SER A 362 12.81 -19.10 10.60
CA SER A 362 13.72 -18.78 11.71
C SER A 362 13.85 -17.27 11.94
N GLY A 363 13.48 -16.85 13.16
CA GLY A 363 14.22 -15.84 13.93
C GLY A 363 14.18 -14.38 13.47
N PHE A 364 13.12 -13.66 13.86
CA PHE A 364 13.28 -12.27 14.27
C PHE A 364 12.66 -12.14 15.67
N ALA A 365 13.49 -12.36 16.68
CA ALA A 365 13.13 -12.03 18.07
C ALA A 365 13.14 -10.52 18.23
N ALA A 366 12.21 -10.05 19.06
CA ALA A 366 11.92 -8.65 19.38
C ALA A 366 13.14 -7.89 19.92
#